data_AF-A0A0P4V3F7-F1
#
_entry.id   AF-A0A0P4V3F7-F1
#
_cell.length_a   1.000
_cell.length_b   1.000
_cell.length_c   1.000
_cell.angle_alpha   90.00
_cell.angle_beta   90.00
_cell.angle_gamma   90.00
#
_symmetry.space_group_name_H-M   'P 1'
#
loop_
_entity.id
_entity.type
_entity.pdbx_description
1 polymer ?
#
loop_
_entity_poly.entity_id
_entity_poly.type
_entity_poly.pdbx_seq_one_letter_code
_entity_poly.pdbx_strand_id
1 'polypeptide(L)'
;MYGFLAYVSMIGFAISPLLVNPEKDKTLRSKLENWTGLLLFMGATAMVIFSGYLMYLIAFEIKAVCVYCVGSALLSFSLFVLSIVGRDWQDLGQLFFSGIVVAMVVLIGTMGVYAGVKNPEIADRAIPGEAGLPITTSSGAAELALATHLKQVGAKMYGAFWCPHCHDQKQLFGKEAFKQIDYVECDPKGKNPQPDVCQAEGVKGYPTWKVNGQTVSGTQSLEELARLSGYQGARNFQNVKPSPQ
;
A
#
# COMPACT_ATOMS: atom_id res chain seq x y z
N MET A 1 1.84 10.40 -0.40
CA MET A 1 1.25 11.57 0.30
C MET A 1 2.13 12.05 1.46
N TYR A 2 2.47 11.20 2.44
CA TYR A 2 3.26 11.61 3.62
C TYR A 2 4.65 12.20 3.29
N GLY A 3 5.37 11.64 2.32
CA GLY A 3 6.68 12.18 1.92
C GLY A 3 6.61 13.61 1.38
N PHE A 4 5.58 13.95 0.60
CA PHE A 4 5.40 15.31 0.07
C PHE A 4 5.20 16.33 1.19
N LEU A 5 4.34 16.02 2.16
CA LEU A 5 4.09 16.87 3.33
C LEU A 5 5.37 17.09 4.14
N ALA A 6 6.20 16.05 4.28
CA ALA A 6 7.46 16.11 4.99
C ALA A 6 8.44 17.09 4.30
N TYR A 7 8.66 16.93 2.99
CA TYR A 7 9.57 17.82 2.23
C TYR A 7 9.06 19.28 2.18
N VAL A 8 7.75 19.50 2.03
CA VAL A 8 7.18 20.87 2.06
C VAL A 8 7.39 21.52 3.43
N SER A 9 7.20 20.77 4.52
CA SER A 9 7.47 21.27 5.88
C SER A 9 8.93 21.68 6.07
N MET A 10 9.88 20.89 5.55
CA MET A 10 11.31 21.22 5.61
C MET A 10 11.64 22.51 4.86
N ILE A 11 11.06 22.70 3.67
CA ILE A 11 11.22 23.94 2.90
C ILE A 11 10.66 25.13 3.69
N GLY A 12 9.49 24.97 4.30
CA GLY A 12 8.88 26.00 5.15
C GLY A 12 9.79 26.41 6.31
N PHE A 13 10.37 25.45 7.03
CA PHE A 13 11.30 25.74 8.12
C PHE A 13 12.61 26.36 7.65
N ALA A 14 13.11 26.00 6.46
CA ALA A 14 14.32 26.60 5.90
C ALA A 14 14.11 28.06 5.45
N ILE A 15 12.94 28.40 4.90
CA ILE A 15 12.63 29.73 4.39
C ILE A 15 12.17 30.68 5.50
N SER A 16 11.52 30.16 6.56
CA SER A 16 10.91 30.98 7.62
C SER A 16 11.85 32.06 8.22
N PRO A 17 13.13 31.77 8.54
CA PRO A 17 14.05 32.79 9.04
C PRO A 17 14.42 33.88 8.03
N LEU A 18 14.38 33.58 6.73
CA LEU A 18 14.70 34.52 5.65
C LEU A 18 13.62 35.58 5.45
N LEU A 19 12.40 35.31 5.91
CA LEU A 19 11.28 36.25 5.82
C LEU A 19 11.32 37.35 6.89
N VAL A 20 12.19 37.22 7.91
CA VAL A 20 12.34 38.19 9.00
C VAL A 20 13.51 39.14 8.72
N ASN A 21 13.21 40.44 8.67
CA ASN A 21 14.22 41.46 8.38
C ASN A 21 15.23 41.58 9.55
N PRO A 22 16.54 41.36 9.29
CA PRO A 22 17.58 41.38 10.33
C PRO A 22 17.75 42.74 11.02
N GLU A 23 17.39 43.84 10.36
CA GLU A 23 17.59 45.19 10.91
C GLU A 23 16.49 45.61 11.89
N LYS A 24 15.29 45.01 11.79
CA LYS A 24 14.15 45.37 12.65
C LYS A 24 14.09 44.57 13.94
N ASP A 25 14.33 43.25 13.88
CA ASP A 25 14.10 42.35 15.02
C ASP A 25 15.16 41.25 15.13
N LYS A 26 16.38 41.62 15.55
CA LYS A 26 17.52 40.70 15.71
C LYS A 26 17.24 39.55 16.69
N THR A 27 16.48 39.80 17.74
CA THR A 27 16.12 38.78 18.77
C THR A 27 15.09 37.78 18.25
N LEU A 28 14.10 38.24 17.48
CA LEU A 28 13.08 37.40 16.86
C LEU A 28 13.73 36.48 15.82
N ARG A 29 14.60 37.03 14.97
CA ARG A 29 15.33 36.26 13.96
C ARG A 29 16.21 35.18 14.59
N SER A 30 16.99 35.52 15.62
CA SER A 30 17.84 34.54 16.32
C SER A 30 17.02 33.42 16.97
N LYS A 31 15.89 33.74 17.61
CA LYS A 31 14.98 32.75 18.19
C LYS A 31 14.36 31.85 17.13
N LEU A 32 13.95 32.43 16.00
CA LEU A 32 13.37 31.71 14.87
C LEU A 32 14.41 30.78 14.23
N GLU A 33 15.63 31.24 13.97
CA GLU A 33 16.73 30.43 13.45
C GLU A 33 17.03 29.22 14.36
N ASN A 34 17.03 29.40 15.69
CA ASN A 34 17.25 28.31 16.64
C ASN A 34 16.11 27.29 16.61
N TRP A 35 14.86 27.74 16.61
CA TRP A 35 13.68 26.86 16.56
C TRP A 35 13.58 26.12 15.23
N THR A 36 13.70 26.82 14.11
CA THR A 36 13.65 26.21 12.78
C THR A 36 14.82 25.26 12.57
N GLY A 37 16.02 25.60 13.07
CA GLY A 37 17.18 24.71 13.05
C GLY A 37 16.90 23.39 13.78
N LEU A 38 16.36 23.46 15.00
CA LEU A 38 15.98 22.25 15.75
C LEU A 38 14.88 21.44 15.03
N LEU A 39 13.86 22.10 14.48
CA LEU A 39 12.80 21.43 13.72
C LEU A 39 13.32 20.77 12.44
N LEU A 40 14.25 21.41 11.73
CA LEU A 40 14.92 20.84 10.55
C LEU A 40 15.71 19.59 10.93
N PHE A 41 16.48 19.63 12.02
CA PHE A 41 17.22 18.46 12.50
C PHE A 41 16.28 17.31 12.89
N MET A 42 15.23 17.59 13.68
CA MET A 42 14.25 16.57 14.06
C MET A 42 13.51 16.01 12.85
N GLY A 43 13.09 16.85 11.91
CA GLY A 43 12.44 16.43 10.68
C GLY A 43 13.34 15.56 9.79
N ALA A 44 14.60 15.97 9.59
CA ALA A 44 15.55 15.21 8.80
C ALA A 44 15.92 13.87 9.45
N THR A 45 16.06 13.85 10.79
CA THR A 45 16.27 12.61 11.57
C THR A 45 15.10 11.64 11.38
N ALA A 46 13.86 12.14 11.44
CA ALA A 46 12.69 11.31 11.21
C ALA A 46 12.65 10.73 9.79
N MET A 47 12.96 11.56 8.78
CA MET A 47 12.96 11.13 7.37
C MET A 47 14.04 10.09 7.08
N VAL A 48 15.26 10.27 7.61
CA VAL A 48 16.35 9.31 7.36
C VAL A 48 16.08 7.96 8.02
N ILE A 49 15.48 7.94 9.22
CA ILE A 49 15.12 6.70 9.93
C ILE A 49 14.00 5.97 9.20
N PHE A 50 12.93 6.68 8.84
CA PHE A 50 11.82 6.10 8.09
C PHE A 50 12.28 5.57 6.74
N SER A 51 13.08 6.34 6.01
CA SER A 51 13.62 5.92 4.72
C SER A 51 14.60 4.74 4.86
N GLY A 52 15.40 4.70 5.93
CA GLY A 52 16.28 3.58 6.24
C GLY A 52 15.51 2.29 6.49
N TYR A 53 14.38 2.36 7.21
CA TYR A 53 13.48 1.22 7.39
C TYR A 53 12.90 0.71 6.07
N LEU A 54 12.45 1.61 5.19
CA LEU A 54 11.96 1.19 3.85
C LEU A 54 13.08 0.56 3.01
N MET A 55 14.30 1.11 3.05
CA MET A 55 15.44 0.52 2.36
C MET A 55 15.79 -0.87 2.89
N TYR A 56 15.67 -1.08 4.21
CA TYR A 56 15.81 -2.41 4.82
C TYR A 56 14.75 -3.39 4.27
N LEU A 57 13.47 -3.02 4.25
CA LEU A 57 12.42 -3.90 3.72
C LEU A 57 12.66 -4.26 2.24
N ILE A 58 13.08 -3.29 1.44
CA ILE A 58 13.36 -3.49 0.02
C ILE A 58 14.53 -4.47 -0.17
N ALA A 59 15.60 -4.31 0.61
CA ALA A 59 16.80 -5.13 0.50
C ALA A 59 16.60 -6.57 1.00
N PHE A 60 15.89 -6.76 2.12
CA PHE A 60 15.82 -8.05 2.80
C PHE A 60 14.52 -8.82 2.57
N GLU A 61 13.38 -8.13 2.46
CA GLU A 61 12.06 -8.77 2.37
C GLU A 61 11.55 -8.84 0.91
N ILE A 62 11.53 -7.69 0.20
CA ILE A 62 10.87 -7.57 -1.11
C ILE A 62 11.79 -7.96 -2.27
N LYS A 63 13.11 -7.79 -2.12
CA LYS A 63 14.13 -8.10 -3.15
C LYS A 63 13.83 -7.46 -4.52
N ALA A 64 13.28 -6.25 -4.51
CA ALA A 64 12.99 -5.46 -5.70
C ALA A 64 13.75 -4.12 -5.66
N VAL A 65 13.94 -3.46 -6.79
CA VAL A 65 14.60 -2.13 -6.83
C VAL A 65 13.56 -1.05 -7.08
N CYS A 66 13.47 -0.08 -6.16
CA CYS A 66 12.62 1.10 -6.30
C CYS A 66 13.50 2.35 -6.45
N VAL A 67 13.66 2.84 -7.69
CA VAL A 67 14.52 4.01 -8.01
C VAL A 67 14.09 5.26 -7.23
N TYR A 68 12.79 5.51 -7.12
CA TYR A 68 12.26 6.64 -6.36
C TYR A 68 12.54 6.55 -4.85
N CYS A 69 12.51 5.33 -4.31
CA CYS A 69 12.81 5.08 -2.89
C CYS A 69 14.28 5.35 -2.58
N VAL A 70 15.18 4.90 -3.46
CA VAL A 70 16.62 5.19 -3.38
C VAL A 70 16.87 6.70 -3.49
N GLY A 71 16.24 7.37 -4.45
CA GLY A 71 16.34 8.83 -4.59
C GLY A 71 15.90 9.57 -3.33
N SER A 72 14.75 9.18 -2.76
CA SER A 72 14.27 9.77 -1.50
C SER A 72 15.21 9.49 -0.31
N ALA A 73 15.82 8.30 -0.25
CA ALA A 73 16.78 7.95 0.79
C ALA A 73 18.03 8.84 0.73
N LEU A 74 18.57 9.05 -0.47
CA LEU A 74 19.71 9.93 -0.70
C LEU A 74 19.40 11.39 -0.35
N LEU A 75 18.23 11.89 -0.74
CA LEU A 75 17.79 13.24 -0.40
C LEU A 75 17.60 13.42 1.10
N SER A 76 16.94 12.47 1.77
CA SER A 76 16.72 12.51 3.22
C SER A 76 18.04 12.47 4.00
N PHE A 77 18.96 11.61 3.59
CA PHE A 77 20.29 11.53 4.18
C PHE A 77 21.08 12.83 3.98
N SER A 78 21.02 13.42 2.78
CA SER A 78 21.68 14.70 2.49
C SER A 78 21.12 15.83 3.35
N LEU A 79 19.81 15.93 3.50
CA LEU A 79 19.18 16.92 4.38
C LEU A 79 19.58 16.73 5.84
N PHE A 80 19.70 15.48 6.30
CA PHE A 80 20.16 15.19 7.66
C PHE A 80 21.60 15.65 7.87
N VAL A 81 22.51 15.33 6.96
CA VAL A 81 23.91 15.79 7.01
C VAL A 81 23.99 17.31 6.98
N LEU A 82 23.24 17.98 6.09
CA LEU A 82 23.17 19.44 6.02
C LEU A 82 22.61 20.06 7.30
N SER A 83 21.63 19.42 7.95
CA SER A 83 21.08 19.91 9.21
C SER A 83 22.09 19.87 10.36
N ILE A 84 23.03 18.91 10.34
CA ILE A 84 24.08 18.80 11.35
C ILE A 84 25.22 19.78 11.06
N VAL A 85 25.73 19.80 9.81
CA VAL A 85 26.93 20.55 9.43
C VAL A 85 26.64 22.04 9.17
N GLY A 86 25.44 22.36 8.69
CA GLY A 86 25.07 23.71 8.25
C GLY A 86 24.78 24.70 9.37
N ARG A 87 24.92 24.32 10.65
CA ARG A 87 24.59 25.17 11.80
C ARG A 87 25.61 24.98 12.93
N ASP A 88 25.99 26.09 13.56
CA ASP A 88 26.73 26.06 14.83
C ASP A 88 25.77 25.72 15.97
N TRP A 89 25.89 24.49 16.47
CA TRP A 89 25.10 24.00 17.58
C TRP A 89 25.78 24.38 18.89
N GLN A 90 25.13 25.27 19.65
CA GLN A 90 25.60 25.68 20.98
C GLN A 90 25.51 24.52 21.99
N ASP A 91 24.50 23.66 21.85
CA ASP A 91 24.21 22.56 22.76
C ASP A 91 24.19 21.19 22.05
N LEU A 92 25.36 20.53 22.00
CA LEU A 92 25.48 19.16 21.45
C LEU A 92 24.64 18.13 22.23
N GLY A 93 24.44 18.34 23.54
CA GLY A 93 23.61 17.47 24.37
C GLY A 93 22.13 17.49 23.96
N GLN A 94 21.61 18.67 23.62
CA GLN A 94 20.22 18.82 23.16
C GLN A 94 20.00 18.14 21.80
N LEU A 95 20.99 18.21 20.90
CA LEU A 95 20.95 17.50 19.63
C LEU A 95 20.87 15.99 19.81
N PHE A 96 21.76 15.42 20.64
CA PHE A 96 21.79 13.99 20.87
C PHE A 96 20.49 13.49 21.50
N PHE A 97 19.99 14.19 22.52
CA PHE A 97 18.75 13.83 23.20
C PHE A 97 17.54 13.93 22.27
N SER A 98 17.38 15.04 21.55
CA SER A 98 16.28 15.22 20.60
C SER A 98 16.34 14.20 19.45
N GLY A 99 17.53 13.88 18.95
CA GLY A 99 17.74 12.85 17.93
C GLY A 99 17.28 11.47 18.39
N ILE A 100 17.65 11.05 19.61
CA ILE A 100 17.22 9.76 20.18
C ILE A 100 15.71 9.72 20.39
N VAL A 101 15.12 10.79 20.95
CA VAL A 101 13.68 10.85 21.18
C VAL A 101 12.92 10.73 19.86
N VAL A 102 13.33 11.48 18.83
CA VAL A 102 12.73 11.39 17.49
C VAL A 102 12.90 10.00 16.92
N ALA A 103 14.08 9.38 17.05
CA ALA A 103 14.34 8.03 16.57
C ALA A 103 13.39 7.01 17.20
N MET A 104 13.23 7.04 18.52
CA MET A 104 12.31 6.15 19.23
C MET A 104 10.87 6.38 18.78
N VAL A 105 10.42 7.64 18.73
CA VAL A 105 9.04 7.98 18.31
C VAL A 105 8.76 7.50 16.89
N VAL A 106 9.70 7.71 15.97
CA VAL A 106 9.54 7.29 14.57
C VAL A 106 9.51 5.79 14.48
N LEU A 107 10.46 5.07 15.10
CA LEU A 107 10.50 3.61 15.07
C LEU A 107 9.23 2.99 15.66
N ILE A 108 8.81 3.43 16.85
CA ILE A 108 7.57 2.97 17.50
C ILE A 108 6.36 3.33 16.64
N GLY A 109 6.31 4.53 16.08
CA GLY A 109 5.26 4.98 15.19
C GLY A 109 5.15 4.13 13.92
N THR A 110 6.26 3.85 13.25
CA THR A 110 6.30 2.92 12.11
C THR A 110 5.82 1.55 12.52
N MET A 111 6.35 1.01 13.63
CA MET A 111 5.94 -0.31 14.08
C MET A 111 4.45 -0.36 14.42
N GLY A 112 3.89 0.68 15.04
CA GLY A 112 2.45 0.77 15.32
C GLY A 112 1.59 0.80 14.05
N VAL A 113 1.98 1.60 13.06
CA VAL A 113 1.27 1.67 11.76
C VAL A 113 1.38 0.34 11.01
N TYR A 114 2.52 -0.33 11.07
CA TYR A 114 2.78 -1.59 10.36
C TYR A 114 2.51 -2.85 11.19
N ALA A 115 2.14 -2.75 12.47
CA ALA A 115 1.84 -3.88 13.35
C ALA A 115 0.68 -4.72 12.79
N GLY A 116 -0.30 -4.07 12.16
CA GLY A 116 -1.41 -4.72 11.49
C GLY A 116 -1.03 -5.49 10.22
N VAL A 117 0.13 -5.22 9.62
CA VAL A 117 0.58 -5.85 8.37
C VAL A 117 1.27 -7.20 8.64
N LYS A 118 1.87 -7.38 9.83
CA LYS A 118 2.43 -8.66 10.30
C LYS A 118 1.54 -9.32 11.36
N ASN A 119 0.24 -9.05 11.38
CA ASN A 119 -0.64 -9.59 12.41
C ASN A 119 -0.93 -11.09 12.14
N PRO A 120 -0.44 -12.03 12.97
CA PRO A 120 -0.60 -13.45 12.72
C PRO A 120 -2.06 -13.92 12.82
N GLU A 121 -2.96 -13.14 13.44
CA GLU A 121 -4.41 -13.44 13.40
C GLU A 121 -5.02 -13.32 12.00
N ILE A 122 -4.40 -12.58 11.07
CA ILE A 122 -4.80 -12.56 9.66
C ILE A 122 -4.24 -13.79 8.94
N ALA A 123 -3.07 -14.27 9.36
CA ALA A 123 -2.45 -15.48 8.85
C ALA A 123 -3.14 -16.76 9.38
N ASP A 124 -3.65 -16.76 10.62
CA ASP A 124 -4.37 -17.88 11.25
C ASP A 124 -5.80 -18.05 10.73
N ARG A 125 -6.31 -17.09 9.96
CA ARG A 125 -7.56 -17.27 9.19
C ARG A 125 -7.33 -17.89 7.81
N ALA A 126 -6.07 -18.12 7.42
CA ALA A 126 -5.79 -18.95 6.26
C ALA A 126 -6.17 -20.39 6.62
N ILE A 127 -7.17 -20.92 5.91
CA ILE A 127 -7.48 -22.36 5.97
C ILE A 127 -6.20 -23.10 5.58
N PRO A 128 -5.74 -24.12 6.34
CA PRO A 128 -4.57 -24.90 5.98
C PRO A 128 -4.66 -25.37 4.52
N GLY A 129 -3.76 -24.88 3.68
CA GLY A 129 -3.72 -25.18 2.26
C GLY A 129 -4.41 -24.19 1.33
N GLU A 130 -4.88 -23.02 1.78
CA GLU A 130 -5.23 -21.90 0.88
C GLU A 130 -4.14 -20.82 0.92
N ALA A 131 -3.44 -20.64 -0.20
CA ALA A 131 -2.62 -19.46 -0.40
C ALA A 131 -3.58 -18.29 -0.67
N GLY A 132 -3.68 -17.32 0.23
CA GLY A 132 -4.47 -16.09 0.04
C GLY A 132 -5.18 -15.60 1.29
N LEU A 133 -5.62 -14.33 1.24
CA LEU A 133 -6.49 -13.76 2.26
C LEU A 133 -7.85 -14.48 2.27
N PRO A 134 -8.42 -14.80 3.44
CA PRO A 134 -9.70 -15.49 3.54
C PRO A 134 -10.83 -14.61 3.00
N ILE A 135 -11.79 -15.23 2.31
CA ILE A 135 -13.06 -14.60 1.98
C ILE A 135 -13.86 -14.44 3.27
N THR A 136 -14.43 -13.28 3.53
CA THR A 136 -15.10 -12.97 4.82
C THR A 136 -16.59 -12.75 4.67
N THR A 137 -17.05 -12.33 3.49
CA THR A 137 -18.47 -12.20 3.15
C THR A 137 -19.13 -13.57 2.95
N SER A 138 -20.43 -13.64 3.25
CA SER A 138 -21.29 -14.76 2.88
C SER A 138 -21.79 -14.58 1.44
N SER A 139 -22.32 -15.66 0.88
CA SER A 139 -22.96 -15.65 -0.45
C SER A 139 -24.48 -15.67 -0.30
N GLY A 140 -25.18 -14.82 -1.06
CA GLY A 140 -26.63 -14.90 -1.20
C GLY A 140 -27.03 -15.86 -2.32
N ALA A 141 -28.35 -16.01 -2.52
CA ALA A 141 -28.89 -16.87 -3.57
C ALA A 141 -28.54 -16.37 -4.98
N ALA A 142 -28.51 -15.04 -5.18
CA ALA A 142 -28.16 -14.43 -6.45
C ALA A 142 -26.67 -14.66 -6.80
N GLU A 143 -25.77 -14.51 -5.83
CA GLU A 143 -24.34 -14.78 -5.98
C GLU A 143 -24.07 -16.23 -6.38
N LEU A 144 -24.72 -17.17 -5.67
CA LEU A 144 -24.61 -18.60 -5.97
C LEU A 144 -25.08 -18.90 -7.39
N ALA A 145 -26.25 -18.39 -7.77
CA ALA A 145 -26.82 -18.64 -9.09
C ALA A 145 -26.00 -18.02 -10.23
N LEU A 146 -25.46 -16.81 -10.04
CA LEU A 146 -24.54 -16.20 -11.00
C LEU A 146 -23.24 -16.99 -11.09
N ALA A 147 -22.66 -17.43 -9.97
CA ALA A 147 -21.42 -18.22 -9.99
C ALA A 147 -21.61 -19.56 -10.71
N THR A 148 -22.74 -20.24 -10.50
CA THR A 148 -23.10 -21.45 -11.25
C THR A 148 -23.20 -21.16 -12.75
N HIS A 149 -23.87 -20.07 -13.14
CA HIS A 149 -24.00 -19.68 -14.54
C HIS A 149 -22.64 -19.37 -15.18
N LEU A 150 -21.79 -18.60 -14.50
CA LEU A 150 -20.44 -18.28 -14.96
C LEU A 150 -19.62 -19.55 -15.23
N LYS A 151 -19.69 -20.53 -14.33
CA LYS A 151 -19.08 -21.84 -14.54
C LYS A 151 -19.63 -22.55 -15.79
N GLN A 152 -20.95 -22.55 -15.96
CA GLN A 152 -21.61 -23.22 -17.10
C GLN A 152 -21.22 -22.61 -18.45
N VAL A 153 -21.05 -21.28 -18.52
CA VAL A 153 -20.60 -20.60 -19.75
C VAL A 153 -19.07 -20.61 -19.92
N GLY A 154 -18.34 -21.30 -19.04
CA GLY A 154 -16.88 -21.41 -19.09
C GLY A 154 -16.15 -20.10 -18.80
N ALA A 155 -16.77 -19.21 -18.02
CA ALA A 155 -16.14 -17.97 -17.58
C ALA A 155 -14.98 -18.26 -16.62
N LYS A 156 -13.82 -17.67 -16.89
CA LYS A 156 -12.61 -17.85 -16.07
C LYS A 156 -12.17 -16.54 -15.45
N MET A 157 -11.76 -16.61 -14.18
CA MET A 157 -11.09 -15.52 -13.49
C MET A 157 -9.61 -15.86 -13.32
N TYR A 158 -8.74 -15.03 -13.87
CA TYR A 158 -7.29 -15.12 -13.73
C TYR A 158 -6.85 -14.14 -12.64
N GLY A 159 -6.09 -14.62 -11.66
CA GLY A 159 -5.61 -13.76 -10.58
C GLY A 159 -4.40 -14.33 -9.85
N ALA A 160 -4.01 -13.64 -8.78
CA ALA A 160 -2.97 -14.10 -7.88
C ALA A 160 -3.48 -14.12 -6.44
N PHE A 161 -2.98 -15.06 -5.62
CA PHE A 161 -3.46 -15.19 -4.24
C PHE A 161 -3.23 -13.95 -3.36
N TRP A 162 -2.15 -13.20 -3.63
CA TRP A 162 -1.75 -12.01 -2.90
C TRP A 162 -2.39 -10.72 -3.45
N CYS A 163 -3.12 -10.80 -4.56
CA CYS A 163 -3.66 -9.64 -5.26
C CYS A 163 -4.87 -9.05 -4.52
N PRO A 164 -4.79 -7.79 -4.04
CA PRO A 164 -5.89 -7.16 -3.29
C PRO A 164 -7.18 -7.06 -4.10
N HIS A 165 -7.11 -6.62 -5.37
CA HIS A 165 -8.28 -6.54 -6.24
C HIS A 165 -8.92 -7.90 -6.57
N CYS A 166 -8.12 -8.96 -6.51
CA CYS A 166 -8.59 -10.32 -6.66
C CYS A 166 -9.33 -10.77 -5.40
N HIS A 167 -8.85 -10.36 -4.22
CA HIS A 167 -9.56 -10.53 -2.96
C HIS A 167 -10.87 -9.73 -2.95
N ASP A 168 -10.88 -8.46 -3.41
CA ASP A 168 -12.10 -7.67 -3.55
C ASP A 168 -13.13 -8.39 -4.43
N GLN A 169 -12.71 -8.93 -5.58
CA GLN A 169 -13.59 -9.71 -6.45
C GLN A 169 -14.15 -10.95 -5.76
N LYS A 170 -13.33 -11.67 -4.98
CA LYS A 170 -13.75 -12.84 -4.20
C LYS A 170 -14.80 -12.46 -3.14
N GLN A 171 -14.64 -11.30 -2.50
CA GLN A 171 -15.59 -10.79 -1.50
C GLN A 171 -16.95 -10.45 -2.11
N LEU A 172 -17.00 -10.03 -3.39
CA LEU A 172 -18.28 -9.81 -4.07
C LEU A 172 -19.09 -11.12 -4.19
N PHE A 173 -18.44 -12.24 -4.53
CA PHE A 173 -19.14 -13.52 -4.58
C PHE A 173 -19.46 -14.09 -3.19
N GLY A 174 -18.54 -13.94 -2.23
CA GLY A 174 -18.65 -14.59 -0.93
C GLY A 174 -18.12 -16.04 -0.93
N LYS A 175 -18.01 -16.60 0.27
CA LYS A 175 -17.31 -17.88 0.53
C LYS A 175 -17.86 -19.06 -0.28
N GLU A 176 -19.17 -19.19 -0.38
CA GLU A 176 -19.86 -20.33 -0.99
C GLU A 176 -19.94 -20.21 -2.51
N ALA A 177 -20.29 -19.03 -3.04
CA ALA A 177 -20.39 -18.81 -4.48
C ALA A 177 -19.03 -18.82 -5.16
N PHE A 178 -17.98 -18.27 -4.53
CA PHE A 178 -16.66 -18.24 -5.14
C PHE A 178 -16.07 -19.64 -5.39
N LYS A 179 -16.44 -20.65 -4.59
CA LYS A 179 -16.03 -22.05 -4.80
C LYS A 179 -16.50 -22.62 -6.14
N GLN A 180 -17.50 -22.01 -6.77
CA GLN A 180 -18.00 -22.42 -8.07
C GLN A 180 -17.28 -21.72 -9.23
N ILE A 181 -16.55 -20.64 -8.97
CA ILE A 181 -15.84 -19.88 -10.00
C ILE A 181 -14.61 -20.66 -10.47
N ASP A 182 -14.46 -20.77 -11.78
CA ASP A 182 -13.25 -21.32 -12.39
C ASP A 182 -12.11 -20.29 -12.28
N TYR A 183 -11.43 -20.32 -11.14
CA TYR A 183 -10.28 -19.47 -10.83
C TYR A 183 -8.96 -20.10 -11.28
N VAL A 184 -8.13 -19.33 -11.99
CA VAL A 184 -6.79 -19.72 -12.43
C VAL A 184 -5.77 -18.90 -11.63
N GLU A 185 -4.96 -19.60 -10.84
CA GLU A 185 -3.87 -19.00 -10.06
C GLU A 185 -2.65 -18.76 -10.95
N CYS A 186 -2.30 -17.51 -11.17
CA CYS A 186 -1.22 -17.11 -12.07
C CYS A 186 0.15 -16.97 -11.39
N ASP A 187 0.23 -16.96 -10.07
CA ASP A 187 1.51 -16.86 -9.36
C ASP A 187 2.07 -18.25 -9.00
N PRO A 188 3.34 -18.57 -9.34
CA PRO A 188 3.95 -19.87 -9.02
C PRO A 188 3.98 -20.24 -7.53
N LYS A 189 3.85 -19.26 -6.62
CA LYS A 189 3.83 -19.49 -5.17
C LYS A 189 2.42 -19.75 -4.63
N GLY A 190 1.39 -19.63 -5.47
CA GLY A 190 0.00 -19.90 -5.10
C GLY A 190 -0.33 -21.39 -5.02
N LYS A 191 -1.59 -21.70 -4.67
CA LYS A 191 -2.08 -23.09 -4.64
C LYS A 191 -2.46 -23.53 -6.05
N ASN A 192 -1.98 -24.70 -6.48
CA ASN A 192 -2.22 -25.26 -7.82
C ASN A 192 -1.96 -24.23 -8.95
N PRO A 193 -0.76 -23.63 -8.98
CA PRO A 193 -0.47 -22.52 -9.85
C PRO A 193 -0.43 -22.96 -11.32
N GLN A 194 -0.90 -22.09 -12.20
CA GLN A 194 -0.97 -22.26 -13.66
C GLN A 194 -0.45 -21.01 -14.40
N PRO A 195 0.79 -20.55 -14.13
CA PRO A 195 1.36 -19.35 -14.74
C PRO A 195 1.43 -19.44 -16.26
N ASP A 196 1.76 -20.62 -16.80
CA ASP A 196 1.86 -20.85 -18.25
C ASP A 196 0.51 -20.65 -18.96
N VAL A 197 -0.60 -21.05 -18.31
CA VAL A 197 -1.96 -20.82 -18.82
C VAL A 197 -2.24 -19.32 -18.86
N CYS A 198 -1.90 -18.59 -17.80
CA CYS A 198 -2.10 -17.14 -17.77
C CYS A 198 -1.29 -16.41 -18.85
N GLN A 199 -0.07 -16.85 -19.12
CA GLN A 199 0.77 -16.31 -20.19
C GLN A 199 0.20 -16.63 -21.58
N ALA A 200 -0.18 -17.88 -21.82
CA ALA A 200 -0.78 -18.30 -23.09
C ALA A 200 -2.11 -17.57 -23.38
N GLU A 201 -2.89 -17.30 -22.32
CA GLU A 201 -4.14 -16.54 -22.38
C GLU A 201 -3.91 -15.02 -22.46
N GLY A 202 -2.65 -14.54 -22.45
CA GLY A 202 -2.32 -13.12 -22.61
C GLY A 202 -2.77 -12.24 -21.44
N VAL A 203 -2.81 -12.77 -20.22
CA VAL A 203 -3.20 -12.03 -19.02
C VAL A 203 -2.11 -11.01 -18.67
N LYS A 204 -2.46 -9.71 -18.70
CA LYS A 204 -1.51 -8.59 -18.44
C LYS A 204 -1.61 -8.01 -17.02
N GLY A 205 -2.67 -8.35 -16.28
CA GLY A 205 -2.93 -7.82 -14.95
C GLY A 205 -4.04 -8.59 -14.23
N TYR A 206 -4.17 -8.36 -12.94
CA TYR A 206 -5.07 -9.13 -12.07
C TYR A 206 -6.08 -8.22 -11.33
N PRO A 207 -7.34 -8.69 -11.12
CA PRO A 207 -7.90 -9.86 -11.78
C PRO A 207 -8.16 -9.58 -13.26
N THR A 208 -8.20 -10.63 -14.08
CA THR A 208 -8.72 -10.56 -15.45
C THR A 208 -9.80 -11.61 -15.61
N TRP A 209 -10.93 -11.22 -16.18
CA TRP A 209 -12.03 -12.12 -16.51
C TRP A 209 -12.05 -12.39 -18.00
N LYS A 210 -12.25 -13.65 -18.36
CA LYS A 210 -12.64 -14.05 -19.72
C LYS A 210 -14.03 -14.67 -19.67
N VAL A 211 -14.99 -14.02 -20.33
CA VAL A 211 -16.41 -14.39 -20.30
C VAL A 211 -16.97 -14.27 -21.71
N ASN A 212 -17.52 -15.35 -22.27
CA ASN A 212 -18.09 -15.36 -23.63
C ASN A 212 -17.17 -14.74 -24.71
N GLY A 213 -15.87 -15.03 -24.66
CA GLY A 213 -14.87 -14.49 -25.58
C GLY A 213 -14.45 -13.03 -25.32
N GLN A 214 -15.12 -12.32 -24.40
CA GLN A 214 -14.71 -10.99 -23.96
C GLN A 214 -13.68 -11.08 -22.84
N THR A 215 -12.69 -10.20 -22.87
CA THR A 215 -11.67 -10.08 -21.82
C THR A 215 -11.83 -8.72 -21.14
N VAL A 216 -12.03 -8.72 -19.82
CA VAL A 216 -12.13 -7.50 -19.01
C VAL A 216 -11.15 -7.57 -17.84
N SER A 217 -10.44 -6.48 -17.58
CA SER A 217 -9.45 -6.40 -16.51
C SER A 217 -9.95 -5.59 -15.32
N GLY A 218 -9.42 -5.92 -14.14
CA GLY A 218 -9.81 -5.31 -12.86
C GLY A 218 -11.06 -5.95 -12.26
N THR A 219 -11.36 -5.57 -11.02
CA THR A 219 -12.55 -6.02 -10.29
C THR A 219 -13.82 -5.58 -11.01
N GLN A 220 -14.68 -6.54 -11.36
CA GLN A 220 -15.98 -6.33 -11.99
C GLN A 220 -17.10 -6.44 -10.95
N SER A 221 -18.15 -5.64 -11.11
CA SER A 221 -19.37 -5.83 -10.31
C SER A 221 -20.09 -7.11 -10.76
N LEU A 222 -20.94 -7.65 -9.89
CA LEU A 222 -21.70 -8.86 -10.23
C LEU A 222 -22.74 -8.59 -11.32
N GLU A 223 -23.27 -7.37 -11.38
CA GLU A 223 -24.16 -6.92 -12.46
C GLU A 223 -23.45 -6.92 -13.81
N GLU A 224 -22.19 -6.47 -13.83
CA GLU A 224 -21.40 -6.45 -15.06
C GLU A 224 -21.04 -7.86 -15.51
N LEU A 225 -20.62 -8.73 -14.59
CA LEU A 225 -20.37 -10.14 -14.91
C LEU A 225 -21.64 -10.85 -15.40
N ALA A 226 -22.79 -10.57 -14.79
CA ALA A 226 -24.09 -11.06 -15.24
C ALA A 226 -24.45 -10.57 -16.66
N ARG A 227 -24.13 -9.30 -16.98
CA ARG A 227 -24.34 -8.74 -18.31
C ARG A 227 -23.43 -9.41 -19.35
N LEU A 228 -22.13 -9.51 -19.06
CA LEU A 228 -21.14 -10.12 -19.95
C LEU A 228 -21.41 -11.62 -20.20
N SER A 229 -21.88 -12.33 -19.19
CA SER A 229 -22.20 -13.76 -19.27
C SER A 229 -23.56 -14.06 -19.88
N GLY A 230 -24.40 -13.05 -20.13
CA GLY A 230 -25.78 -13.23 -20.60
C GLY A 230 -26.71 -13.83 -19.54
N TYR A 231 -26.40 -13.67 -18.24
CA TYR A 231 -27.19 -14.22 -17.14
C TYR A 231 -28.57 -13.55 -17.04
N GLN A 232 -29.63 -14.35 -17.00
CA GLN A 232 -31.03 -13.89 -16.96
C GLN A 232 -31.71 -14.11 -15.60
N GLY A 233 -30.99 -14.63 -14.60
CA GLY A 233 -31.55 -14.90 -13.27
C GLY A 233 -31.59 -13.66 -12.37
N ALA A 234 -31.86 -13.90 -11.09
CA ALA A 234 -32.02 -12.83 -10.09
C ALA A 234 -30.72 -12.06 -9.87
N ARG A 235 -30.80 -10.72 -9.86
CA ARG A 235 -29.64 -9.80 -9.74
C ARG A 235 -29.67 -8.97 -8.45
N ASN A 236 -30.43 -9.41 -7.45
CA ASN A 236 -30.47 -8.81 -6.12
C ASN A 236 -29.25 -9.23 -5.30
N PHE A 237 -28.06 -8.88 -5.78
CA PHE A 237 -26.81 -9.17 -5.11
C PHE A 237 -26.70 -8.41 -3.79
N GLN A 238 -26.30 -9.10 -2.72
CA GLN A 238 -26.10 -8.51 -1.41
C GLN A 238 -24.74 -7.81 -1.29
N ASN A 239 -23.73 -8.30 -2.01
CA ASN A 239 -22.37 -7.75 -1.97
C ASN A 239 -22.15 -6.86 -3.21
N VAL A 240 -22.10 -5.54 -2.99
CA VAL A 240 -21.94 -4.56 -4.06
C VAL A 240 -20.54 -3.97 -4.08
N LYS A 241 -20.00 -3.73 -5.27
CA LYS A 241 -18.74 -3.01 -5.44
C LYS A 241 -18.97 -1.54 -5.06
N PRO A 242 -18.16 -0.92 -4.18
CA PRO A 242 -18.25 0.50 -3.92
C PRO A 242 -18.12 1.30 -5.23
N SER A 243 -19.04 2.23 -5.47
CA SER A 243 -18.97 3.12 -6.62
C SER A 243 -17.64 3.89 -6.59
N PRO A 244 -16.93 4.04 -7.72
CA PRO A 244 -15.80 4.95 -7.76
C PRO A 244 -16.29 6.36 -7.43
N GLN A 245 -15.76 6.95 -6.37
CA GLN A 245 -15.86 8.40 -6.09
C GLN A 245 -14.97 9.17 -7.06
#